data_AF-A0A2G5UC45-F1
#
_entry.id   AF-A0A2G5UC45-F1
#
_cell.length_a   1.000
_cell.length_b   1.000
_cell.length_c   1.000
_cell.angle_alpha   90.00
_cell.angle_beta   90.00
_cell.angle_gamma   90.00
#
_symmetry.space_group_name_H-M   'P 1'
#
loop_
_entity.id
_entity.type
_entity.pdbx_description
1 polymer ?
#
loop_
_entity_poly.entity_id
_entity_poly.type
_entity_poly.pdbx_seq_one_letter_code
_entity_poly.pdbx_strand_id
1 'polypeptide(L)'
;MQIPIFSIFLILSIGSAHAQHWFGGRGGGGGWKPPCGPPPFLERLPQDAKLRISEIWKNYKTGSNCENEQSKTREIFHSMPRGLFRRPPFLEGVPKNILEKFEAIFKDRSISWDQKKSKIDFLAQNVLTGENLRKFNEFKAMKAKGEAEFRQKVGREI
;
A
#
# COMPACT_ATOMS: atom_id res chain seq x y z
N MET A 1 4.62 38.06 48.22
CA MET A 1 4.91 38.72 46.93
C MET A 1 5.03 37.64 45.87
N GLN A 2 4.37 37.85 44.74
CA GLN A 2 3.88 36.87 43.77
C GLN A 2 4.99 36.12 43.00
N ILE A 3 4.86 34.79 42.86
CA ILE A 3 5.66 33.96 41.94
C ILE A 3 4.98 34.04 40.54
N PRO A 4 5.67 34.49 39.48
CA PRO A 4 5.07 34.55 38.15
C PRO A 4 4.98 33.16 37.51
N ILE A 5 3.75 32.76 37.19
CA ILE A 5 3.41 31.49 36.54
C ILE A 5 3.72 31.64 35.04
N PHE A 6 4.91 31.19 34.62
CA PHE A 6 5.21 30.99 33.20
C PHE A 6 4.34 29.83 32.68
N SER A 7 3.18 30.16 32.11
CA SER A 7 2.37 29.22 31.34
C SER A 7 3.05 28.94 30.00
N ILE A 8 3.98 27.98 30.01
CA ILE A 8 4.50 27.33 28.81
C ILE A 8 3.46 26.27 28.43
N PHE A 9 2.45 26.68 27.65
CA PHE A 9 1.64 25.72 26.90
C PHE A 9 2.42 25.31 25.66
N LEU A 10 3.28 24.30 25.86
CA LEU A 10 3.87 23.50 24.80
C LEU A 10 2.76 22.63 24.21
N ILE A 11 1.94 23.19 23.31
CA ILE A 11 1.02 22.37 22.53
C ILE A 11 1.87 21.75 21.41
N LEU A 12 2.25 20.49 21.65
CA LEU A 12 2.68 19.56 20.62
C LEU A 12 1.68 19.60 19.47
N SER A 13 2.05 20.22 18.36
CA SER A 13 1.42 19.96 17.07
C SER A 13 1.76 18.52 16.71
N ILE A 14 0.81 17.64 17.02
CA ILE A 14 0.74 16.26 16.57
C ILE A 14 0.96 16.28 15.05
N GLY A 15 2.14 15.83 14.63
CA GLY A 15 2.43 15.55 13.24
C GLY A 15 1.38 14.55 12.74
N SER A 16 0.47 15.02 11.90
CA SER A 16 -0.61 14.21 11.34
C SER A 16 -0.01 13.16 10.41
N ALA A 17 0.26 11.98 10.96
CA ALA A 17 0.64 10.78 10.23
C ALA A 17 -0.57 10.25 9.44
N HIS A 18 -0.99 10.96 8.38
CA HIS A 18 -2.09 10.54 7.49
C HIS A 18 -1.60 9.89 6.17
N ALA A 19 -0.33 9.51 6.08
CA ALA A 19 0.26 9.00 4.83
C ALA A 19 -0.05 7.52 4.53
N GLN A 20 -0.80 6.80 5.37
CA GLN A 20 -1.02 5.37 5.21
C GLN A 20 -2.51 5.05 5.07
N HIS A 21 -2.97 4.84 3.83
CA HIS A 21 -4.01 3.87 3.40
C HIS A 21 -4.95 4.32 2.27
N TRP A 22 -4.45 5.04 1.26
CA TRP A 22 -5.26 5.31 0.07
C TRP A 22 -5.68 4.07 -0.75
N PHE A 23 -5.00 2.95 -0.55
CA PHE A 23 -5.35 1.68 -1.18
C PHE A 23 -5.78 0.71 -0.09
N GLY A 24 -7.08 0.74 0.22
CA GLY A 24 -7.73 -0.31 0.99
C GLY A 24 -7.38 -1.68 0.42
N GLY A 25 -6.82 -2.53 1.27
CA GLY A 25 -6.43 -3.87 0.93
C GLY A 25 -7.61 -4.71 0.48
N ARG A 26 -7.35 -5.67 -0.41
CA ARG A 26 -8.27 -6.78 -0.66
C ARG A 26 -8.43 -7.57 0.64
N GLY A 27 -9.57 -7.42 1.29
CA GLY A 27 -9.98 -8.25 2.41
C GLY A 27 -10.97 -7.55 3.32
N GLY A 28 -12.26 -7.93 3.22
CA GLY A 28 -13.29 -7.86 4.26
C GLY A 28 -13.86 -6.48 4.66
N GLY A 29 -15.12 -6.26 4.30
CA GLY A 29 -16.17 -6.01 5.30
C GLY A 29 -16.43 -4.61 5.85
N GLY A 30 -15.61 -3.59 5.56
CA GLY A 30 -15.87 -2.21 5.96
C GLY A 30 -15.75 -1.26 4.78
N GLY A 31 -16.87 -0.69 4.33
CA GLY A 31 -16.95 0.23 3.18
C GLY A 31 -16.27 1.57 3.44
N TRP A 32 -14.95 1.61 3.55
CA TRP A 32 -14.21 2.87 3.59
C TRP A 32 -14.15 3.47 2.18
N LYS A 33 -14.97 4.50 1.94
CA LYS A 33 -14.88 5.32 0.73
C LYS A 33 -13.64 6.21 0.86
N PRO A 34 -12.70 6.19 -0.10
CA PRO A 34 -11.58 7.13 -0.07
C PRO A 34 -12.12 8.57 -0.06
N PRO A 35 -11.38 9.54 0.51
CA PRO A 35 -11.80 10.92 0.47
C PRO A 35 -11.93 11.39 -0.99
N CYS A 36 -12.87 12.28 -1.26
CA CYS A 36 -12.98 12.90 -2.57
C CYS A 36 -11.76 13.80 -2.83
N GLY A 37 -11.14 13.64 -3.99
CA GLY A 37 -10.00 14.41 -4.44
C GLY A 37 -8.95 13.54 -5.16
N PRO A 38 -7.93 14.16 -5.75
CA PRO A 38 -6.82 13.42 -6.34
C PRO A 38 -6.01 12.62 -5.29
N PRO A 39 -5.35 11.52 -5.68
CA PRO A 39 -4.47 10.75 -4.79
C PRO A 39 -3.33 11.60 -4.20
N PRO A 40 -3.01 11.47 -2.89
CA PRO A 40 -1.90 12.18 -2.24
C PRO A 40 -0.54 11.69 -2.73
N PHE A 41 -0.52 10.64 -3.55
CA PHE A 41 0.68 10.11 -4.21
C PHE A 41 0.62 10.29 -5.73
N LEU A 42 -0.27 11.14 -6.25
CA LEU A 42 -0.38 11.45 -7.67
C LEU A 42 0.98 11.80 -8.29
N GLU A 43 1.78 12.60 -7.58
CA GLU A 43 3.14 13.01 -7.99
C GLU A 43 4.13 11.85 -8.14
N ARG A 44 3.85 10.69 -7.55
CA ARG A 44 4.71 9.49 -7.63
C ARG A 44 4.29 8.52 -8.74
N LEU A 45 3.24 8.84 -9.49
CA LEU A 45 2.74 8.00 -10.57
C LEU A 45 3.50 8.26 -11.87
N PRO A 46 3.53 7.28 -12.80
CA PRO A 46 4.03 7.51 -14.15
C PRO A 46 3.33 8.71 -14.80
N GLN A 47 4.06 9.43 -15.65
CA GLN A 47 3.55 10.66 -16.27
C GLN A 47 2.19 10.48 -16.97
N ASP A 48 2.00 9.36 -17.67
CA ASP A 48 0.72 9.02 -18.31
C ASP A 48 -0.43 8.92 -17.30
N ALA A 49 -0.24 8.14 -16.23
CA ALA A 49 -1.25 7.97 -15.19
C ALA A 49 -1.51 9.27 -14.44
N LYS A 50 -0.46 10.08 -14.20
CA LYS A 50 -0.58 11.39 -13.57
C LYS A 50 -1.49 12.31 -14.40
N LEU A 51 -1.21 12.46 -15.70
CA LEU A 51 -1.99 13.31 -16.59
C LEU A 51 -3.46 12.87 -16.67
N ARG A 52 -3.70 11.56 -16.83
CA ARG A 52 -5.05 11.01 -16.92
C ARG A 52 -5.85 11.20 -15.62
N ILE A 53 -5.21 11.06 -14.45
CA ILE A 53 -5.86 11.31 -13.16
C ILE A 53 -6.11 12.81 -12.97
N SER A 54 -5.14 13.69 -13.26
CA SER A 54 -5.33 15.14 -13.20
C SER A 54 -6.52 15.60 -14.06
N GLU A 55 -6.66 15.03 -15.26
CA GLU A 55 -7.77 15.31 -16.17
C GLU A 55 -9.14 14.90 -15.60
N ILE A 56 -9.22 13.76 -14.90
CA ILE A 56 -10.45 13.30 -14.24
C ILE A 56 -10.90 14.29 -13.16
N TRP A 57 -9.95 14.78 -12.36
CA TRP A 57 -10.25 15.63 -11.21
C TRP A 57 -10.26 17.14 -11.51
N LYS A 58 -9.96 17.57 -12.75
CA LYS A 58 -9.80 18.99 -13.09
C LYS A 58 -11.05 19.86 -12.86
N ASN A 59 -12.23 19.27 -13.03
CA ASN A 59 -13.52 19.95 -12.93
C ASN A 59 -14.26 19.61 -11.62
N TYR A 60 -13.64 18.81 -10.74
CA TYR A 60 -14.26 18.39 -9.49
C TYR A 60 -14.37 19.57 -8.53
N LYS A 61 -15.54 19.73 -7.90
CA LYS A 61 -15.80 20.76 -6.89
C LYS A 61 -15.88 20.12 -5.50
N THR A 62 -15.16 20.67 -4.54
CA THR A 62 -15.19 20.21 -3.15
C THR A 62 -16.63 20.17 -2.63
N GLY A 63 -17.06 19.02 -2.11
CA GLY A 63 -18.42 18.80 -1.60
C GLY A 63 -19.43 18.26 -2.62
N SER A 64 -19.05 18.13 -3.89
CA SER A 64 -19.86 17.43 -4.89
C SER A 64 -19.64 15.91 -4.84
N ASN A 65 -20.55 15.12 -5.42
CA ASN A 65 -20.39 13.67 -5.51
C ASN A 65 -19.16 13.35 -6.38
N CYS A 66 -18.24 12.53 -5.84
CA CYS A 66 -16.97 12.16 -6.47
C CYS A 66 -16.89 10.69 -6.90
N GLU A 67 -18.00 9.94 -6.86
CA GLU A 67 -18.01 8.50 -7.14
C GLU A 67 -17.57 8.18 -8.57
N ASN A 68 -17.89 9.05 -9.53
CA ASN A 68 -17.50 8.91 -10.93
C ASN A 68 -15.98 9.09 -11.10
N GLU A 69 -15.42 10.14 -10.51
CA GLU A 69 -14.00 10.47 -10.52
C GLU A 69 -13.18 9.38 -9.82
N GLN A 70 -13.67 8.88 -8.68
CA GLN A 70 -13.09 7.75 -7.98
C GLN A 70 -13.14 6.47 -8.82
N SER A 71 -14.26 6.19 -9.51
CA SER A 71 -14.38 5.02 -10.37
C SER A 71 -13.39 5.05 -11.52
N LYS A 72 -13.32 6.17 -12.25
CA LYS A 72 -12.36 6.36 -13.36
C LYS A 72 -10.91 6.30 -12.87
N THR A 73 -10.63 6.85 -11.69
CA THR A 73 -9.31 6.77 -11.06
C THR A 73 -8.94 5.32 -10.74
N ARG A 74 -9.88 4.51 -10.22
CA ARG A 74 -9.65 3.06 -9.99
C ARG A 74 -9.36 2.32 -11.28
N GLU A 75 -10.05 2.63 -12.37
CA GLU A 75 -9.79 2.00 -13.68
C GLU A 75 -8.37 2.27 -14.17
N ILE A 76 -7.85 3.49 -14.00
CA ILE A 76 -6.45 3.79 -14.32
C ILE A 76 -5.52 2.90 -13.49
N PHE A 77 -5.73 2.81 -12.18
CA PHE A 77 -4.94 1.91 -11.32
C PHE A 77 -5.03 0.44 -11.71
N HIS A 78 -6.19 -0.04 -12.14
CA HIS A 78 -6.39 -1.41 -12.62
C HIS A 78 -5.73 -1.67 -13.98
N SER A 79 -5.67 -0.65 -14.85
CA SER A 79 -5.03 -0.73 -16.16
C SER A 79 -3.50 -0.68 -16.10
N MET A 80 -2.93 -0.15 -15.02
CA MET A 80 -1.49 -0.07 -14.85
C MET A 80 -0.85 -1.46 -14.62
N PRO A 81 0.35 -1.70 -15.17
CA PRO A 81 1.13 -2.87 -14.82
C PRO A 81 1.35 -2.90 -13.30
N ARG A 82 1.04 -4.03 -12.65
CA ARG A 82 1.27 -4.23 -11.20
C ARG A 82 2.76 -4.23 -10.79
N GLY A 83 3.66 -3.76 -11.66
CA GLY A 83 5.08 -3.52 -11.36
C GLY A 83 5.35 -2.21 -10.61
N LEU A 84 4.36 -1.33 -10.44
CA LEU A 84 4.46 -0.16 -9.56
C LEU A 84 4.25 -0.48 -8.07
N PHE A 85 3.84 -1.72 -7.75
CA PHE A 85 3.95 -2.21 -6.39
C PHE A 85 5.43 -2.18 -6.02
N ARG A 86 5.77 -1.36 -5.03
CA ARG A 86 7.12 -1.24 -4.47
C ARG A 86 7.73 -2.64 -4.39
N ARG A 87 8.86 -2.83 -5.08
CA ARG A 87 9.63 -4.07 -5.03
C ARG A 87 9.80 -4.43 -3.55
N PRO A 88 9.44 -5.66 -3.12
CA PRO A 88 9.57 -6.03 -1.72
C PRO A 88 11.01 -5.82 -1.23
N PRO A 89 11.22 -5.36 0.01
CA PRO A 89 12.56 -5.06 0.53
C PRO A 89 13.54 -6.24 0.44
N PHE A 90 13.05 -7.47 0.52
CA PHE A 90 13.87 -8.68 0.41
C PHE A 90 14.37 -9.00 -1.02
N LEU A 91 13.92 -8.24 -2.02
CA LEU A 91 14.38 -8.34 -3.41
C LEU A 91 15.28 -7.16 -3.82
N GLU A 92 15.69 -6.33 -2.87
CA GLU A 92 16.60 -5.22 -3.13
C GLU A 92 18.04 -5.72 -3.32
N GLY A 93 18.70 -5.28 -4.40
CA GLY A 93 20.09 -5.67 -4.70
C GLY A 93 20.29 -7.13 -5.14
N VAL A 94 19.23 -7.91 -5.33
CA VAL A 94 19.33 -9.31 -5.77
C VAL A 94 19.69 -9.37 -7.28
N PRO A 95 20.54 -10.32 -7.72
CA PRO A 95 20.88 -10.49 -9.13
C PRO A 95 19.66 -10.61 -10.05
N LYS A 96 19.77 -10.06 -11.27
CA LYS A 96 18.65 -9.98 -12.24
C LYS A 96 18.03 -11.34 -12.55
N ASN A 97 18.83 -12.39 -12.69
CA ASN A 97 18.37 -13.75 -12.95
C ASN A 97 17.50 -14.33 -11.82
N ILE A 98 17.74 -13.93 -10.57
CA ILE A 98 16.92 -14.32 -9.43
C ILE A 98 15.66 -13.47 -9.39
N LEU A 99 15.78 -12.15 -9.61
CA LEU A 99 14.66 -11.23 -9.65
C LEU A 99 13.61 -11.64 -10.68
N GLU A 100 14.03 -12.05 -11.88
CA GLU A 100 13.15 -12.52 -12.95
C GLU A 100 12.28 -13.72 -12.53
N LYS A 101 12.81 -14.63 -11.70
CA LYS A 101 12.05 -15.77 -11.16
C LYS A 101 10.90 -15.30 -10.25
N PHE A 102 11.14 -14.30 -9.41
CA PHE A 102 10.10 -13.71 -8.56
C PHE A 102 9.07 -12.93 -9.39
N GLU A 103 9.55 -12.12 -10.35
CA GLU A 103 8.66 -11.34 -11.22
C GLU A 103 7.72 -12.22 -12.05
N ALA A 104 8.18 -13.38 -12.51
CA ALA A 104 7.33 -14.35 -13.22
C ALA A 104 6.13 -14.78 -12.35
N ILE A 105 6.37 -15.11 -11.07
CA ILE A 105 5.31 -15.51 -10.12
C ILE A 105 4.37 -14.34 -9.80
N PHE A 106 4.92 -13.13 -9.62
CA PHE A 106 4.11 -11.94 -9.34
C PHE A 106 3.18 -11.58 -10.51
N LYS A 107 3.70 -11.65 -11.74
CA LYS A 107 2.99 -11.29 -12.98
C LYS A 107 1.99 -12.36 -13.41
N ASP A 108 2.20 -13.62 -13.06
CA ASP A 108 1.28 -14.72 -13.39
C ASP A 108 -0.14 -14.42 -12.91
N ARG A 109 -1.11 -14.39 -13.83
CA ARG A 109 -2.52 -14.09 -13.56
C ARG A 109 -3.36 -15.35 -13.37
N SER A 110 -2.82 -16.53 -13.68
CA SER A 110 -3.54 -17.79 -13.65
C SER A 110 -3.59 -18.44 -12.27
N ILE A 111 -2.66 -18.07 -11.39
CA ILE A 111 -2.53 -18.65 -10.05
C ILE A 111 -3.21 -17.82 -8.97
N SER A 112 -3.80 -18.51 -7.99
CA SER A 112 -4.48 -17.88 -6.85
C SER A 112 -3.48 -17.16 -5.92
N TRP A 113 -4.00 -16.28 -5.05
CA TRP A 113 -3.16 -15.57 -4.08
C TRP A 113 -2.42 -16.51 -3.13
N ASP A 114 -3.07 -17.57 -2.65
CA ASP A 114 -2.42 -18.52 -1.74
C ASP A 114 -1.35 -19.34 -2.46
N GLN A 115 -1.62 -19.75 -3.70
CA GLN A 115 -0.60 -20.41 -4.54
C GLN A 115 0.59 -19.49 -4.80
N LYS A 116 0.37 -18.19 -5.01
CA LYS A 116 1.46 -17.21 -5.12
C LYS A 116 2.30 -17.18 -3.86
N LYS A 117 1.68 -17.06 -2.68
CA LYS A 117 2.38 -17.02 -1.40
C LYS A 117 3.28 -18.25 -1.24
N SER A 118 2.75 -19.45 -1.48
CA SER A 118 3.51 -20.70 -1.39
C SER A 118 4.67 -20.76 -2.39
N LYS A 119 4.45 -20.39 -3.65
CA LYS A 119 5.52 -20.37 -4.68
C LYS A 119 6.62 -19.36 -4.34
N ILE A 120 6.26 -18.18 -3.83
CA ILE A 120 7.22 -17.15 -3.40
C ILE A 120 8.01 -17.64 -2.19
N ASP A 121 7.35 -18.25 -1.21
CA ASP A 121 8.00 -18.79 -0.02
C ASP A 121 9.01 -19.88 -0.36
N PHE A 122 8.61 -20.83 -1.21
CA PHE A 122 9.49 -21.85 -1.71
C PHE A 122 10.70 -21.25 -2.44
N LEU A 123 10.46 -20.34 -3.40
CA LEU A 123 11.54 -19.70 -4.16
C LEU A 123 12.49 -18.91 -3.26
N ALA A 124 11.95 -18.19 -2.27
CA ALA A 124 12.72 -17.39 -1.34
C ALA A 124 13.65 -18.24 -0.47
N GLN A 125 13.15 -19.35 0.08
CA GLN A 125 13.97 -20.23 0.91
C GLN A 125 15.08 -20.95 0.12
N ASN A 126 14.87 -21.20 -1.17
CA ASN A 126 15.84 -21.91 -2.00
C ASN A 126 16.90 -21.00 -2.63
N VAL A 127 16.57 -19.73 -2.91
CA VAL A 127 17.40 -18.88 -3.76
C VAL A 127 17.92 -17.64 -3.03
N LEU A 128 17.22 -17.14 -2.01
CA LEU A 128 17.71 -16.01 -1.24
C LEU A 128 18.67 -16.52 -0.15
N THR A 129 19.73 -15.76 0.06
CA THR A 129 20.74 -16.05 1.09
C THR A 129 21.09 -14.78 1.85
N GLY A 130 21.73 -14.92 3.01
CA GLY A 130 22.22 -13.81 3.82
C GLY A 130 21.14 -12.81 4.20
N GLU A 131 21.39 -11.53 3.92
CA GLU A 131 20.52 -10.42 4.30
C GLU A 131 19.13 -10.48 3.63
N ASN A 132 19.06 -10.97 2.38
CA ASN A 132 17.80 -11.05 1.64
C ASN A 132 16.87 -12.11 2.23
N LEU A 133 17.41 -13.25 2.68
CA LEU A 133 16.63 -14.28 3.37
C LEU A 133 16.13 -13.78 4.73
N ARG A 134 16.95 -13.02 5.46
CA ARG A 134 16.52 -12.37 6.71
C ARG A 134 15.36 -11.40 6.46
N LYS A 135 15.51 -10.48 5.50
CA LYS A 135 14.44 -9.53 5.11
C LYS A 135 13.18 -10.25 4.66
N PHE A 136 13.30 -11.40 4.00
CA PHE A 136 12.16 -12.21 3.61
C PHE A 136 11.40 -12.76 4.82
N ASN A 137 12.11 -13.31 5.81
CA ASN A 137 11.50 -13.82 7.04
C ASN A 137 10.83 -12.70 7.86
N GLU A 138 11.47 -11.54 7.96
CA GLU A 138 10.88 -10.34 8.57
C GLU A 138 9.59 -9.90 7.85
N PHE A 139 9.63 -9.89 6.52
CA PHE A 139 8.46 -9.59 5.68
C PHE A 139 7.32 -10.59 5.94
N LYS A 140 7.61 -11.89 6.04
CA LYS A 140 6.60 -12.90 6.41
C LYS A 140 5.99 -12.65 7.78
N ALA A 141 6.82 -12.37 8.78
CA ALA A 141 6.36 -12.11 10.14
C ALA A 141 5.45 -10.86 10.20
N MET A 142 5.85 -9.77 9.52
CA MET A 142 5.03 -8.56 9.40
C MET A 142 3.68 -8.86 8.75
N LYS A 143 3.65 -9.63 7.67
CA LYS A 143 2.41 -9.99 6.97
C LYS A 143 1.51 -10.89 7.83
N ALA A 144 2.08 -11.89 8.50
CA ALA A 144 1.33 -12.79 9.39
C ALA A 144 0.72 -12.02 10.57
N LYS A 145 1.47 -11.09 11.17
CA LYS A 145 0.97 -10.20 12.23
C LYS A 145 -0.21 -9.36 11.74
N GLY A 146 -0.07 -8.70 10.58
CA GLY A 146 -1.15 -7.91 9.99
C GLY A 146 -2.41 -8.73 9.67
N GLU A 147 -2.25 -9.96 9.16
CA GLU A 147 -3.36 -10.89 8.92
C GLU A 147 -4.04 -11.34 10.23
N ALA A 148 -3.27 -11.58 11.30
CA ALA A 148 -3.81 -11.90 12.62
C ALA A 148 -4.58 -10.73 13.23
N GLU A 149 -4.01 -9.53 13.21
CA GLU A 149 -4.68 -8.30 13.69
C GLU A 149 -5.96 -8.02 12.92
N PHE A 150 -5.95 -8.19 11.59
CA PHE A 150 -7.14 -8.05 10.77
C PHE A 150 -8.23 -9.05 11.16
N ARG A 151 -7.89 -10.33 11.31
CA ARG A 151 -8.83 -11.36 11.77
C ARG A 151 -9.41 -11.05 13.15
N GLN A 152 -8.61 -10.51 14.07
CA GLN A 152 -9.09 -10.09 15.40
C GLN A 152 -10.01 -8.87 15.38
N LYS A 153 -9.87 -7.97 14.38
CA LYS A 153 -10.79 -6.84 14.20
C LYS A 153 -12.11 -7.31 13.60
N VAL A 154 -12.05 -8.08 12.50
CA VAL A 154 -13.23 -8.65 11.86
C VAL A 154 -14.02 -9.55 12.81
N GLY A 155 -13.34 -10.38 13.61
CA GLY A 155 -14.00 -11.25 14.60
C GLY A 155 -14.54 -10.53 15.84
N ARG A 156 -14.23 -9.24 16.04
CA ARG A 156 -14.81 -8.39 17.09
C ARG A 156 -15.98 -7.55 16.61
N GLU A 157 -16.20 -7.48 15.30
CA GLU A 157 -17.28 -6.74 14.66
C GLU A 157 -18.47 -7.66 14.28
N ILE A 158 -18.43 -8.94 14.66
CA ILE A 158 -19.52 -9.92 14.53
C ILE A 158 -20.10 -10.23 15.91
#